data_AF-A0AB36S9X1-F1
#
_entry.id   AF-A0AB36S9X1-F1
#
_cell.length_a   1.000
_cell.length_b   1.000
_cell.length_c   1.000
_cell.angle_alpha   90.00
_cell.angle_beta   90.00
_cell.angle_gamma   90.00
#
_symmetry.space_group_name_H-M   'P 1'
#
loop_
_entity.id
_entity.type
_entity.pdbx_description
1 polymer ?
#
loop_
_entity_poly.entity_id
_entity_poly.type
_entity_poly.pdbx_seq_one_letter_code
_entity_poly.pdbx_strand_id
1 'polypeptide(L)'
;MFSLKSKTYTKISLTLSTITILFTSFYFIPFMKENPLFLALTMVGCWMSGSANLIISTKIEPQWLKRSSIFLNLFCVLGSNWFLYLSN
;
A
#
# COMPACT_ATOMS: atom_id res chain seq x y z
N MET A 1 -19.62 5.49 19.16
CA MET A 1 -19.81 4.04 18.92
C MET A 1 -19.86 3.83 17.41
N PHE A 2 -18.80 3.29 16.81
CA PHE A 2 -18.68 3.18 15.35
C PHE A 2 -19.75 2.26 14.76
N SER A 3 -20.32 2.66 13.62
CA SER A 3 -21.26 1.84 12.83
C SER A 3 -20.65 0.47 12.51
N LEU A 4 -21.47 -0.58 12.46
CA LEU A 4 -21.06 -1.93 12.05
C LEU A 4 -20.37 -1.93 10.67
N LYS A 5 -20.84 -1.09 9.74
CA LYS A 5 -20.20 -0.88 8.43
C LYS A 5 -18.82 -0.23 8.58
N SER A 6 -18.69 0.77 9.44
CA SER A 6 -17.42 1.46 9.74
C SER A 6 -16.38 0.50 10.34
N LYS A 7 -16.79 -0.41 11.23
CA LYS A 7 -15.90 -1.46 11.77
C LYS A 7 -15.39 -2.41 10.69
N THR A 8 -16.23 -2.81 9.74
CA THR A 8 -15.82 -3.68 8.63
C THR A 8 -14.86 -2.96 7.69
N TYR A 9 -15.14 -1.72 7.30
CA TYR A 9 -14.21 -0.92 6.48
C TYR A 9 -12.87 -0.67 7.17
N THR A 10 -12.90 -0.47 8.49
CA THR A 10 -11.68 -0.32 9.29
C THR A 10 -10.82 -1.58 9.25
N LYS A 11 -11.42 -2.77 9.39
CA LYS A 11 -10.70 -4.04 9.26
C LYS A 11 -10.11 -4.23 7.86
N ILE A 12 -10.92 -3.98 6.82
CA ILE A 12 -10.45 -4.13 5.43
C ILE A 12 -9.29 -3.16 5.13
N SER A 13 -9.39 -1.91 5.58
CA SER A 13 -8.32 -0.92 5.41
C SER A 13 -7.05 -1.31 6.16
N LEU A 14 -7.16 -1.87 7.37
CA LEU A 14 -6.03 -2.46 8.08
C LEU A 14 -5.38 -3.59 7.29
N THR A 15 -6.17 -4.55 6.78
CA THR A 15 -5.66 -5.65 5.96
C THR A 15 -4.95 -5.15 4.70
N LEU A 16 -5.55 -4.22 3.97
CA LEU A 16 -4.95 -3.62 2.78
C LEU A 16 -3.69 -2.82 3.10
N SER A 17 -3.67 -2.12 4.24
CA SER A 17 -2.48 -1.42 4.72
C SER A 17 -1.34 -2.39 4.98
N THR A 18 -1.58 -3.51 5.66
CA THR A 18 -0.59 -4.55 5.91
C THR A 18 -0.05 -5.15 4.62
N ILE A 19 -0.91 -5.42 3.65
CA ILE A 19 -0.51 -5.92 2.32
C ILE A 19 0.38 -4.89 1.61
N THR A 20 0.02 -3.60 1.67
CA THR A 20 0.80 -2.52 1.05
C THR A 20 2.18 -2.38 1.71
N ILE A 21 2.27 -2.52 3.05
CA ILE A 21 3.54 -2.54 3.78
C ILE A 21 4.40 -3.72 3.33
N LEU A 22 3.82 -4.92 3.23
CA LEU A 22 4.53 -6.12 2.77
C LEU A 22 5.11 -5.92 1.37
N PHE A 23 4.31 -5.46 0.41
CA PHE A 23 4.82 -5.18 -0.94
C PHE A 23 5.89 -4.10 -0.96
N THR A 24 5.72 -3.03 -0.19
CA THR A 24 6.73 -1.96 -0.09
C THR A 24 8.03 -2.48 0.52
N SER A 25 7.96 -3.39 1.50
CA SER A 25 9.14 -3.98 2.13
C SER A 25 9.98 -4.81 1.16
N PHE A 26 9.34 -5.44 0.16
CA PHE A 26 10.06 -6.18 -0.87
C PHE A 26 10.98 -5.26 -1.70
N TYR A 27 10.66 -3.98 -1.90
CA TYR A 27 11.55 -3.04 -2.62
C TYR A 27 12.93 -2.88 -1.98
N PHE A 28 13.08 -3.17 -0.69
CA PHE A 28 14.38 -3.09 0.00
C PHE A 28 15.20 -4.36 -0.10
N ILE A 29 14.65 -5.44 -0.67
CA ILE A 29 15.36 -6.70 -0.85
C ILE A 29 16.21 -6.62 -2.14
N PRO A 30 17.55 -6.79 -2.07
CA PRO A 30 18.44 -6.67 -3.23
C PRO A 30 18.06 -7.62 -4.38
N PHE A 31 17.57 -8.82 -4.03
CA PHE A 31 17.12 -9.86 -4.96
C PHE A 31 16.03 -9.39 -5.95
N MET A 32 15.25 -8.36 -5.59
CA MET A 32 14.24 -7.80 -6.49
C MET A 32 14.85 -7.14 -7.73
N LYS A 33 16.09 -6.62 -7.65
CA LYS A 33 16.76 -5.99 -8.79
C LYS A 33 17.10 -6.99 -9.88
N GLU A 34 17.39 -8.23 -9.48
CA GLU A 34 17.78 -9.30 -10.40
C GLU A 34 16.58 -9.97 -11.07
N ASN A 35 15.36 -9.72 -10.57
CA ASN A 35 14.13 -10.37 -11.03
C ASN A 35 13.07 -9.34 -11.44
N PRO A 36 13.13 -8.80 -12.67
CA PRO A 36 12.24 -7.73 -13.13
C PRO A 36 10.76 -8.12 -13.15
N LEU A 37 10.44 -9.39 -13.41
CA LEU A 37 9.07 -9.91 -13.32
C LEU A 37 8.51 -9.84 -11.91
N PHE A 38 9.31 -10.24 -10.92
CA PHE A 38 8.89 -10.23 -9.51
C PHE A 38 8.76 -8.79 -8.98
N LEU A 39 9.65 -7.90 -9.43
CA LEU A 39 9.53 -6.47 -9.19
C LEU A 39 8.22 -5.89 -9.75
N ALA A 40 7.90 -6.17 -11.02
CA ALA A 40 6.67 -5.69 -11.65
C ALA A 40 5.42 -6.18 -10.91
N LEU A 41 5.38 -7.45 -10.51
CA LEU A 41 4.30 -8.00 -9.69
C LEU A 41 4.15 -7.27 -8.34
N THR A 42 5.29 -6.95 -7.71
CA THR A 42 5.32 -6.22 -6.43
C THR A 42 4.83 -4.79 -6.60
N MET A 43 5.19 -4.12 -7.70
CA MET A 43 4.70 -2.78 -8.05
C MET A 43 3.20 -2.75 -8.31
N VAL A 44 2.71 -3.65 -9.15
CA VAL A 44 1.27 -3.78 -9.43
C VAL A 44 0.50 -4.10 -8.14
N GLY A 45 0.99 -5.05 -7.34
CA GLY A 45 0.39 -5.42 -6.07
C GLY A 45 0.31 -4.24 -5.09
N CYS A 46 1.40 -3.49 -4.94
CA CYS A 46 1.47 -2.32 -4.08
C CYS A 46 0.51 -1.21 -4.56
N TRP A 47 0.48 -0.92 -5.86
CA TRP A 47 -0.40 0.11 -6.42
C TRP A 47 -1.87 -0.28 -6.31
N MET A 48 -2.22 -1.54 -6.56
CA MET A 48 -3.59 -2.03 -6.40
C MET A 48 -4.04 -1.99 -4.94
N SER A 49 -3.22 -2.48 -4.00
CA SER A 49 -3.57 -2.48 -2.58
C SER A 49 -3.65 -1.07 -2.02
N GLY A 50 -2.70 -0.19 -2.39
CA GLY A 50 -2.69 1.22 -2.02
C GLY A 50 -3.91 1.97 -2.53
N SER A 51 -4.26 1.80 -3.81
CA SER A 51 -5.44 2.43 -4.43
C SER A 51 -6.74 1.95 -3.79
N ALA A 52 -6.89 0.64 -3.59
CA ALA A 52 -8.05 0.07 -2.91
C ALA A 52 -8.18 0.61 -1.47
N ASN A 53 -7.06 0.71 -0.75
CA ASN A 53 -7.04 1.26 0.60
C ASN A 53 -7.45 2.74 0.62
N LEU A 54 -7.03 3.52 -0.39
CA LEU A 54 -7.37 4.93 -0.53
C LEU A 54 -8.87 5.13 -0.82
N ILE A 55 -9.46 4.31 -1.68
CA ILE A 55 -10.92 4.31 -1.93
C ILE A 55 -11.67 3.99 -0.64
N ILE A 56 -11.23 2.97 0.10
CA ILE A 56 -11.88 2.57 1.37
C ILE A 56 -11.69 3.63 2.45
N SER A 57 -10.55 4.34 2.46
CA SER A 57 -10.23 5.42 3.40
C SER A 57 -11.31 6.51 3.44
N THR A 58 -11.99 6.76 2.31
CA THR A 58 -13.08 7.73 2.24
C THR A 58 -14.30 7.31 3.09
N LYS A 59 -14.49 6.01 3.32
CA LYS A 59 -15.63 5.40 4.02
C LYS A 59 -15.37 5.10 5.51
N ILE A 60 -14.15 5.28 5.98
CA ILE A 60 -13.76 5.02 7.38
C ILE A 60 -14.05 6.27 8.23
N GLU A 61 -14.41 6.12 9.50
CA GLU A 61 -14.58 7.26 10.43
C GLU A 61 -13.26 7.75 11.07
N PRO A 62 -12.37 6.89 11.62
CA PRO A 62 -11.12 7.31 12.23
C PRO A 62 -10.18 8.07 11.29
N GLN A 63 -9.94 9.35 11.59
CA GLN A 63 -9.07 10.23 10.82
C GLN A 63 -7.61 9.77 10.78
N TRP A 64 -7.10 9.22 11.88
CA TRP A 64 -5.72 8.70 11.94
C TRP A 64 -5.49 7.60 10.90
N LEU A 65 -6.46 6.70 10.73
CA LEU A 65 -6.41 5.59 9.78
C LEU A 65 -6.45 6.08 8.33
N LYS A 66 -7.23 7.15 8.05
CA LYS A 66 -7.22 7.82 6.74
C LYS A 66 -5.85 8.39 6.43
N ARG A 67 -5.26 9.13 7.38
CA ARG A 67 -3.93 9.71 7.22
C ARG A 67 -2.90 8.62 6.98
N SER A 68 -2.88 7.57 7.79
CA SER A 68 -1.99 6.43 7.60
C SER A 68 -2.14 5.79 6.22
N SER A 69 -3.37 5.61 5.73
CA SER A 69 -3.63 5.05 4.39
C SER A 69 -3.05 5.91 3.26
N ILE A 70 -3.19 7.24 3.37
CA ILE A 70 -2.63 8.20 2.41
C ILE A 70 -1.09 8.17 2.46
N PHE A 71 -0.50 8.22 3.66
CA PHE A 71 0.96 8.13 3.84
C PHE A 71 1.53 6.85 3.25
N LEU A 72 0.87 5.71 3.48
CA LEU A 72 1.26 4.42 2.93
C LEU A 72 1.21 4.40 1.40
N ASN A 73 0.16 4.99 0.82
CA ASN A 73 0.05 5.07 -0.63
C ASN A 73 1.16 5.95 -1.24
N LEU A 74 1.47 7.09 -0.61
CA LEU A 74 2.61 7.93 -1.01
C LEU A 74 3.93 7.17 -0.92
N PHE A 75 4.16 6.43 0.16
CA PHE A 75 5.35 5.59 0.32
C PHE A 75 5.47 4.52 -0.76
N CYS A 76 4.35 3.87 -1.11
CA CYS A 76 4.30 2.88 -2.18
C CYS A 76 4.69 3.48 -3.54
N VAL A 77 4.15 4.65 -3.88
CA VAL A 77 4.48 5.36 -5.14
C VAL A 77 5.92 5.86 -5.15
N LEU A 78 6.40 6.44 -4.05
CA LEU A 78 7.77 6.94 -3.95
C LEU A 78 8.79 5.79 -3.96
N GLY A 79 8.52 4.70 -3.25
CA GLY A 79 9.37 3.51 -3.21
C GLY A 79 9.48 2.83 -4.57
N SER A 80 8.36 2.71 -5.29
CA SER A 80 8.36 2.20 -6.67
C SER A 80 9.14 3.11 -7.62
N ASN A 81 8.98 4.44 -7.51
CA ASN A 81 9.70 5.38 -8.37
C ASN A 81 11.21 5.45 -8.08
N TRP A 82 11.61 5.37 -6.80
CA TRP A 82 13.01 5.29 -6.39
C TRP A 82 13.70 4.05 -6.97
N PHE A 83 13.01 2.92 -6.97
CA PHE A 83 13.55 1.68 -7.53
C PHE A 83 13.70 1.74 -9.05
N LEU A 84 12.72 2.34 -9.76
CA LEU A 84 12.82 2.57 -11.20
C LEU A 84 14.01 3.48 -11.56
N TYR A 85 14.22 4.55 -10.79
CA TYR A 85 15.34 5.46 -11.00
C TYR A 85 16.71 4.78 -10.82
N LEU A 86 16.83 3.84 -9.88
CA LEU A 86 18.04 3.07 -9.61
C LEU A 86 18.29 1.90 -10.59
N SER A 87 17.34 1.61 -11.47
CA SER A 87 17.40 0.50 -12.43
C SER A 87 17.69 0.97 -13.88
N ASN A 88 17.67 2.28 -14.14
CA ASN A 88 18.10 2.92 -15.39
C ASN A 88 19.54 3.42 -15.26
#